data_AF-A0A3D2II31-F1
#
_entry.id   AF-A0A3D2II31-F1
#
_cell.length_a   1.000
_cell.length_b   1.000
_cell.length_c   1.000
_cell.angle_alpha   90.00
_cell.angle_beta   90.00
_cell.angle_gamma   90.00
#
_symmetry.space_group_name_H-M   'P 1'
#
loop_
_entity.id
_entity.type
_entity.pdbx_description
1 polymer ?
#
loop_
_entity_poly.entity_id
_entity_poly.type
_entity_poly.pdbx_seq_one_letter_code
_entity_poly.pdbx_strand_id
1 'polypeptide(L)'
;LYIFLKKFGVDVDYYIPHRFKEGYGINPDGIKYAEETGCHLIVSVDCGITAIKEALVAKEKGIDLIICDHHTVGDEIPDALAVLDPKRPDCTYPFDGLSGAGVGFKLIQGTISKLGLPKKIAYQFLDLVAISI
;
A
#
# COMPACT_ATOMS: atom_id res chain seq x y z
N LEU A 1 -0.43 -1.05 -8.94
CA LEU A 1 -1.31 0.02 -8.40
C LEU A 1 -1.25 1.31 -9.21
N TYR A 2 -0.07 1.90 -9.42
CA TYR A 2 0.12 3.13 -10.22
C TYR A 2 -0.63 3.12 -11.56
N ILE A 3 -0.40 2.12 -12.42
CA ILE A 3 -1.04 2.00 -13.74
C ILE A 3 -2.57 1.97 -13.62
N PHE A 4 -3.10 1.29 -12.59
CA PHE A 4 -4.54 1.23 -12.34
C PHE A 4 -5.09 2.61 -11.98
N LEU A 5 -4.52 3.28 -10.99
CA LEU A 5 -4.96 4.61 -10.55
C LEU A 5 -4.88 5.64 -11.69
N LYS A 6 -3.78 5.64 -12.44
CA LYS A 6 -3.61 6.56 -13.60
C LYS A 6 -4.66 6.32 -14.68
N LYS A 7 -5.01 5.05 -14.96
CA LYS A 7 -6.09 4.70 -15.91
C LYS A 7 -7.47 5.21 -15.47
N PHE A 8 -7.68 5.38 -14.17
CA PHE A 8 -8.89 5.94 -13.59
C PHE A 8 -8.86 7.46 -13.43
N GLY A 9 -7.83 8.13 -13.98
CA GLY A 9 -7.71 9.59 -13.94
C GLY A 9 -7.32 10.15 -12.58
N VAL A 10 -6.82 9.30 -11.67
CA VAL A 10 -6.28 9.75 -10.38
C VAL A 10 -4.97 10.48 -10.62
N ASP A 11 -4.80 11.64 -9.99
CA ASP A 11 -3.50 12.29 -9.92
C ASP A 11 -2.62 11.50 -8.95
N VAL A 12 -1.65 10.77 -9.50
CA VAL A 12 -0.88 9.77 -8.78
C VAL A 12 0.57 9.87 -9.21
N ASP A 13 1.44 9.84 -8.22
CA ASP A 13 2.88 9.67 -8.35
C ASP A 13 3.33 8.43 -7.56
N TYR A 14 4.61 8.09 -7.65
CA TYR A 14 5.21 6.99 -6.88
C TYR A 14 6.54 7.40 -6.26
N TYR A 15 6.85 6.80 -5.11
CA TYR A 15 8.12 6.96 -4.43
C TYR A 15 8.71 5.57 -4.15
N ILE A 16 9.97 5.36 -4.53
CA ILE A 16 10.70 4.12 -4.28
C ILE A 16 11.93 4.49 -3.45
N PRO A 17 12.02 4.07 -2.18
CA PRO A 17 13.15 4.39 -1.33
C PRO A 17 14.47 3.86 -1.89
N HIS A 18 15.53 4.65 -1.79
CA HIS A 18 16.85 4.18 -2.14
C HIS A 18 17.42 3.25 -1.06
N ARG A 19 17.45 1.94 -1.34
CA ARG A 19 17.83 0.87 -0.38
C ARG A 19 19.06 1.16 0.49
N PHE A 20 20.13 1.73 -0.08
CA PHE A 20 21.37 1.99 0.66
C PHE A 20 21.42 3.32 1.40
N LYS A 21 20.56 4.28 1.04
CA LYS A 21 20.60 5.64 1.59
C LYS A 21 19.50 5.84 2.62
N GLU A 22 18.31 5.35 2.29
CA GLU A 22 17.09 5.52 3.07
C GLU A 22 16.66 4.23 3.78
N GLY A 23 17.16 3.09 3.32
CA GLY A 23 16.79 1.78 3.88
C GLY A 23 15.53 1.21 3.24
N TYR A 24 14.77 0.46 4.04
CA TYR A 24 13.57 -0.27 3.61
C TYR A 24 12.33 0.31 4.30
N GLY A 25 11.22 0.35 3.56
CA GLY A 25 9.91 0.73 4.06
C GLY A 25 9.61 2.22 3.97
N ILE A 26 8.54 2.62 4.64
CA ILE A 26 8.15 4.03 4.76
C ILE A 26 9.25 4.74 5.55
N ASN A 27 9.65 5.93 5.11
CA ASN A 27 10.70 6.70 5.75
C ASN A 27 10.37 8.21 5.73
N PRO A 28 11.07 9.03 6.55
CA PRO A 28 10.81 10.46 6.63
C PRO A 28 10.98 11.21 5.31
N ASP A 29 11.91 10.81 4.44
CA ASP A 29 12.16 11.46 3.15
C ASP A 29 10.98 11.22 2.17
N GLY A 30 10.41 10.01 2.17
CA GLY A 30 9.21 9.69 1.40
C GLY A 30 7.97 10.45 1.87
N ILE A 31 7.78 10.60 3.19
CA ILE A 31 6.68 11.41 3.75
C ILE A 31 6.88 12.89 3.43
N LYS A 32 8.12 13.38 3.54
CA LYS A 32 8.48 14.75 3.17
C LYS A 32 8.22 15.01 1.68
N TYR A 33 8.57 14.07 0.81
CA TYR A 33 8.26 14.16 -0.61
C TYR A 33 6.75 14.23 -0.88
N ALA A 34 5.96 13.42 -0.16
CA ALA A 34 4.50 13.48 -0.24
C ALA A 34 3.96 14.86 0.19
N GLU A 35 4.48 15.45 1.27
CA GLU A 35 4.12 16.80 1.71
C GLU A 35 4.49 17.87 0.67
N GLU A 36 5.72 17.84 0.16
CA GLU A 36 6.24 18.81 -0.82
C GLU A 36 5.50 18.76 -2.17
N THR A 37 4.95 17.61 -2.53
CA THR A 37 4.14 17.42 -3.75
C THR A 37 2.65 17.67 -3.53
N GLY A 38 2.23 18.03 -2.32
CA GLY A 38 0.81 18.25 -1.99
C GLY A 38 -0.02 16.96 -1.98
N CYS A 39 0.62 15.82 -1.75
CA CYS A 39 -0.05 14.53 -1.64
C CYS A 39 -0.86 14.44 -0.34
N HIS A 40 -2.13 14.04 -0.45
CA HIS A 40 -3.03 13.89 0.70
C HIS A 40 -3.19 12.43 1.18
N LEU A 41 -2.73 11.46 0.37
CA LEU A 41 -2.88 10.03 0.65
C LEU A 41 -1.68 9.24 0.14
N ILE A 42 -0.97 8.60 1.07
CA ILE A 42 0.05 7.60 0.77
C ILE A 42 -0.58 6.22 0.77
N VAL A 43 -0.29 5.43 -0.26
CA VAL A 43 -0.58 3.99 -0.28
C VAL A 43 0.75 3.23 -0.34
N SER A 44 1.18 2.65 0.77
CA SER A 44 2.37 1.80 0.78
C SER A 44 2.01 0.41 0.22
N VAL A 45 2.94 -0.17 -0.53
CA VAL A 45 2.81 -1.52 -1.08
C VAL A 45 4.09 -2.27 -0.74
N ASP A 46 3.95 -3.51 -0.28
CA ASP A 46 5.06 -4.39 0.10
C ASP A 46 5.86 -3.89 1.30
N CYS A 47 5.32 -2.96 2.10
CA CYS A 47 5.92 -2.46 3.33
C CYS A 47 4.91 -1.68 4.16
N GLY A 48 5.26 -1.45 5.43
CA GLY A 48 4.57 -0.53 6.33
C GLY A 48 3.97 -1.18 7.57
N ILE A 49 3.80 -2.50 7.66
CA ILE A 49 3.13 -3.14 8.80
C ILE A 49 3.82 -2.89 10.16
N THR A 50 5.11 -2.56 10.15
CA THR A 50 5.88 -2.18 11.35
C THR A 50 6.16 -0.68 11.45
N ALA A 51 5.59 0.15 10.58
CA ALA A 51 5.90 1.57 10.45
C ALA A 51 5.10 2.45 11.43
N ILE A 52 5.22 2.15 12.73
CA ILE A 52 4.44 2.79 13.80
C ILE A 52 4.73 4.30 13.87
N LYS A 53 6.02 4.67 13.83
CA LYS A 53 6.44 6.08 13.95
C LYS A 53 6.10 6.87 12.69
N GLU A 54 6.31 6.27 11.54
CA GLU A 54 6.07 6.88 10.24
C GLU A 54 4.58 7.13 10.00
N ALA A 55 3.70 6.22 10.45
CA ALA A 55 2.26 6.44 10.41
C ALA A 55 1.85 7.67 11.25
N LEU A 56 2.43 7.84 12.44
CA LEU A 56 2.20 9.03 13.27
C LEU A 56 2.69 10.30 12.57
N VAL A 57 3.89 10.29 11.98
CA VAL A 57 4.44 11.45 11.24
C VAL A 57 3.57 11.82 10.04
N ALA A 58 3.07 10.84 9.28
CA ALA A 58 2.15 11.10 8.17
C ALA A 58 0.86 11.76 8.69
N LYS A 59 0.29 11.25 9.79
CA LYS A 59 -0.90 11.80 10.43
C LYS A 59 -0.71 13.23 10.94
N GLU A 60 0.43 13.53 11.57
CA GLU A 60 0.79 14.88 12.02
C GLU A 60 0.89 15.88 10.86
N LYS A 61 1.30 15.41 9.68
CA LYS A 61 1.34 16.20 8.44
C LYS A 61 0.00 16.29 7.72
N GLY A 62 -1.06 15.67 8.25
CA GLY A 62 -2.37 15.62 7.63
C GLY A 62 -2.42 14.79 6.35
N ILE A 63 -1.52 13.79 6.23
CA ILE A 63 -1.45 12.87 5.10
C ILE A 63 -2.03 11.52 5.54
N ASP A 64 -3.09 11.08 4.87
CA ASP A 64 -3.66 9.76 5.12
C ASP A 64 -2.68 8.66 4.69
N LEU A 65 -2.69 7.53 5.40
CA LEU A 65 -1.85 6.39 5.08
C LEU A 65 -2.70 5.12 4.94
N ILE A 66 -2.59 4.45 3.80
CA ILE A 66 -3.08 3.08 3.59
C ILE A 66 -1.89 2.15 3.43
N ILE A 67 -1.84 1.09 4.22
CA ILE A 67 -0.75 0.12 4.22
C ILE A 67 -1.22 -1.14 3.50
N CYS A 68 -0.51 -1.58 2.45
CA CYS A 68 -0.71 -2.87 1.81
C CYS A 68 0.56 -3.71 1.99
N ASP A 69 0.55 -4.63 2.94
CA ASP A 69 1.74 -5.38 3.34
C ASP A 69 1.42 -6.87 3.57
N HIS A 70 2.47 -7.66 3.72
CA HIS A 70 2.42 -9.11 3.95
C HIS A 70 3.57 -9.61 4.85
N HIS A 71 4.35 -8.71 5.43
CA HIS A 71 5.44 -9.06 6.33
C HIS A 71 4.92 -9.53 7.71
N THR A 72 5.81 -9.98 8.57
CA THR A 72 5.43 -10.37 9.94
C THR A 72 4.90 -9.16 10.70
N VAL A 73 3.68 -9.28 11.22
CA VAL A 73 3.06 -8.25 12.05
C VAL A 73 3.82 -8.13 13.38
N GLY A 74 4.06 -6.90 13.82
CA GLY A 74 4.65 -6.62 15.13
C GLY A 74 3.64 -6.75 16.27
N ASP A 75 4.04 -6.30 17.46
CA ASP A 75 3.15 -6.27 18.64
C ASP A 75 1.98 -5.28 18.48
N GLU A 76 2.18 -4.24 17.67
CA GLU A 76 1.22 -3.18 17.40
C GLU A 76 0.99 -3.03 15.89
N ILE A 77 -0.21 -2.58 15.52
CA ILE A 77 -0.56 -2.22 14.14
C ILE A 77 -0.44 -0.69 14.01
N PRO A 78 0.18 -0.16 12.94
CA PRO A 78 0.31 1.29 12.73
C PRO A 78 -1.04 2.00 12.71
N ASP A 79 -1.08 3.21 13.28
CA ASP A 79 -2.24 4.12 13.25
C ASP A 79 -2.38 4.75 11.85
N ALA A 80 -2.80 3.91 10.91
CA ALA A 80 -3.04 4.24 9.50
C ALA A 80 -4.55 4.26 9.22
N LEU A 81 -4.96 4.97 8.17
CA LEU A 81 -6.36 5.01 7.73
C LEU A 81 -6.90 3.60 7.41
N ALA A 82 -6.05 2.75 6.83
CA ALA A 82 -6.34 1.34 6.66
C ALA A 82 -5.06 0.51 6.57
N VAL A 83 -5.13 -0.76 7.00
CA VAL A 83 -4.05 -1.74 6.88
C VAL A 83 -4.58 -3.01 6.23
N LEU A 84 -4.18 -3.28 4.99
CA LEU A 84 -4.41 -4.53 4.29
C LEU A 84 -3.17 -5.41 4.49
N ASP A 85 -3.27 -6.37 5.42
CA ASP A 85 -2.25 -7.39 5.62
C ASP A 85 -2.94 -8.70 6.02
N PRO A 86 -2.73 -9.81 5.28
CA PRO A 86 -3.42 -11.05 5.55
C PRO A 86 -2.87 -11.80 6.78
N LYS A 87 -1.73 -11.38 7.34
CA LYS A 87 -1.14 -11.93 8.57
C LYS A 87 -1.59 -11.22 9.84
N ARG A 88 -2.42 -10.17 9.71
CA ARG A 88 -3.06 -9.54 10.87
C ARG A 88 -3.85 -10.57 11.68
N PRO A 89 -3.77 -10.53 13.03
CA PRO A 89 -4.50 -11.47 13.88
C PRO A 89 -6.02 -11.47 13.69
N ASP A 90 -6.58 -10.32 13.27
CA ASP A 90 -8.01 -10.13 13.02
C ASP A 90 -8.42 -10.32 11.55
N CYS A 91 -7.50 -10.70 10.68
CA CYS A 91 -7.79 -10.94 9.27
C CYS A 91 -8.34 -12.35 9.05
N THR A 92 -9.48 -12.44 8.36
CA THR A 92 -10.15 -13.71 8.02
C THR A 92 -9.88 -14.15 6.58
N TYR A 93 -8.94 -13.50 5.88
CA TYR A 93 -8.62 -13.83 4.50
C TYR A 93 -7.99 -15.24 4.44
N PRO A 94 -8.47 -16.14 3.55
CA PRO A 94 -8.18 -17.57 3.66
C PRO A 94 -6.75 -17.99 3.29
N PHE A 95 -5.91 -17.05 2.84
CA PHE A 95 -4.55 -17.33 2.41
C PHE A 95 -3.61 -16.16 2.74
N ASP A 96 -2.70 -16.39 3.68
CA ASP A 96 -1.76 -15.39 4.19
C ASP A 96 -0.41 -15.34 3.44
N GLY A 97 -0.21 -16.25 2.49
CA GLY A 97 0.99 -16.31 1.63
C GLY A 97 0.97 -15.37 0.42
N LEU A 98 0.19 -14.27 0.45
CA LEU A 98 0.23 -13.28 -0.63
C LEU A 98 1.58 -12.54 -0.62
N SER A 99 2.12 -12.21 -1.80
CA SER A 99 3.21 -11.24 -1.95
C SER A 99 2.68 -9.80 -1.78
N GLY A 100 3.55 -8.81 -1.59
CA GLY A 100 3.12 -7.40 -1.56
C GLY A 100 2.36 -6.95 -2.81
N ALA A 101 2.77 -7.42 -4.00
CA ALA A 101 2.00 -7.19 -5.23
C ALA A 101 0.67 -7.96 -5.25
N GLY A 102 0.61 -9.15 -4.64
CA GLY A 102 -0.64 -9.87 -4.40
C GLY A 102 -1.62 -9.09 -3.52
N VAL A 103 -1.14 -8.46 -2.44
CA VAL A 103 -1.95 -7.59 -1.57
C VAL A 103 -2.37 -6.32 -2.31
N GLY A 104 -1.46 -5.67 -3.04
CA GLY A 104 -1.79 -4.53 -3.90
C GLY A 104 -2.81 -4.88 -4.99
N PHE A 105 -2.80 -6.12 -5.50
CA PHE A 105 -3.83 -6.61 -6.43
C PHE A 105 -5.18 -6.80 -5.73
N LYS A 106 -5.21 -7.24 -4.47
CA LYS A 106 -6.44 -7.32 -3.68
C LYS A 106 -7.05 -5.94 -3.44
N LEU A 107 -6.22 -4.91 -3.21
CA LEU A 107 -6.70 -3.53 -3.17
C LEU A 107 -7.38 -3.14 -4.49
N ILE A 108 -6.76 -3.42 -5.64
CA ILE A 108 -7.36 -3.17 -6.96
C ILE A 108 -8.70 -3.91 -7.12
N GLN A 109 -8.77 -5.20 -6.73
CA GLN A 109 -10.01 -5.98 -6.78
C GLN A 109 -11.11 -5.37 -5.89
N GLY A 110 -10.76 -4.95 -4.68
CA GLY A 110 -11.67 -4.30 -3.74
C GLY A 110 -12.21 -2.99 -4.30
N THR A 111 -11.35 -2.13 -4.85
CA THR A 111 -11.74 -0.87 -5.50
C THR A 111 -12.68 -1.11 -6.68
N ILE A 112 -12.35 -2.04 -7.57
CA ILE A 112 -13.20 -2.41 -8.73
C ILE A 112 -14.57 -2.90 -8.26
N SER A 113 -14.60 -3.76 -7.24
CA SER A 113 -15.85 -4.27 -6.67
C SER A 113 -16.69 -3.15 -6.06
N LYS A 114 -16.07 -2.21 -5.34
CA LYS A 114 -16.75 -1.07 -4.73
C LYS A 114 -17.36 -0.12 -5.77
N LEU A 115 -16.70 0.04 -6.90
CA LEU A 115 -17.18 0.84 -8.03
C LEU A 115 -18.19 0.11 -8.93
N GLY A 116 -18.51 -1.16 -8.65
CA GLY A 116 -19.43 -1.97 -9.46
C GLY A 116 -18.89 -2.30 -10.85
N LEU A 117 -17.56 -2.34 -11.02
CA LEU A 117 -16.92 -2.50 -12.31
C LEU A 117 -16.58 -3.99 -12.62
N PRO A 118 -16.42 -4.36 -13.90
CA PRO A 118 -16.08 -5.73 -14.28
C PRO A 118 -14.73 -6.20 -13.71
N LYS A 119 -14.71 -7.37 -13.06
CA LYS A 119 -13.49 -8.00 -12.51
C LYS A 119 -12.36 -8.17 -13.53
N LYS A 120 -12.68 -8.29 -14.83
CA LYS A 120 -11.70 -8.37 -15.92
C LYS A 120 -10.72 -7.18 -15.96
N ILE A 121 -11.12 -6.03 -15.41
CA ILE A 121 -10.23 -4.87 -15.30
C ILE A 121 -9.06 -5.18 -14.36
N ALA A 122 -9.25 -5.99 -13.31
CA ALA A 122 -8.14 -6.40 -12.46
C ALA A 122 -7.22 -7.38 -13.20
N TYR A 123 -7.80 -8.31 -13.98
CA TYR A 123 -7.05 -9.43 -14.58
C TYR A 123 -5.93 -8.99 -15.54
N GLN A 124 -6.00 -7.77 -16.07
CA GLN A 124 -4.92 -7.19 -16.87
C GLN A 124 -3.59 -6.99 -16.11
N PHE A 125 -3.57 -7.16 -14.79
CA PHE A 125 -2.39 -7.02 -13.93
C PHE A 125 -1.88 -8.35 -13.37
N LEU A 126 -2.47 -9.49 -13.77
CA LEU A 126 -2.08 -10.81 -13.25
C LEU A 126 -0.66 -11.20 -13.62
N ASP A 127 -0.14 -10.70 -14.74
CA ASP A 127 1.25 -10.84 -15.15
C ASP A 127 2.22 -10.22 -14.14
N LEU A 128 1.95 -8.97 -13.71
CA LEU A 128 2.73 -8.29 -12.68
C LEU A 128 2.66 -9.01 -11.33
N VAL A 129 1.48 -9.57 -11.00
CA VAL A 129 1.32 -10.39 -9.78
C VAL A 129 2.14 -11.68 -9.89
N ALA A 130 2.11 -12.37 -11.03
CA ALA A 130 2.81 -13.63 -11.22
C ALA A 130 4.34 -13.52 -11.10
N ILE A 131 4.92 -12.37 -11.47
CA ILE A 131 6.37 -12.12 -11.38
C ILE A 131 6.83 -11.86 -9.93
N SER A 132 5.90 -11.50 -9.03
CA SER A 132 6.23 -11.08 -7.66
C SER A 132 6.34 -12.21 -6.63
N ILE A 133 6.20 -13.46 -7.06
CA ILE A 133 6.10 -14.65 -6.21
C ILE A 133 7.47 -15.31 -6.04
#